data_AF-A0AAX6S4S8-F1
#
_entry.id   AF-A0AAX6S4S8-F1
#
_cell.length_a   1.000
_cell.length_b   1.000
_cell.length_c   1.000
_cell.angle_alpha   90.00
_cell.angle_beta   90.00
_cell.angle_gamma   90.00
#
_symmetry.space_group_name_H-M   'P 1'
#
loop_
_entity.id
_entity.type
_entity.pdbx_description
1 polymer ?
#
loop_
_entity_poly.entity_id
_entity_poly.type
_entity_poly.pdbx_seq_one_letter_code
_entity_poly.pdbx_strand_id
1 'polypeptide(L)'
;MTPRMGRAAGPSQVQGAGDAGPGASSQCESRSWDGGFEEGARACVPHPGRTPGGADAREVGPQVWPSQGQLDAPTHCRLRVGPACLPRQPSSVVHTLGPRPMASLNVSLSFFVATCALCEATRRVSKALLPSSAYASFAREAAGAAQLAACCLEMRVLAELGPWAGGVGPDLLLTLLFLLFLVHGATFDGASANPTVALQEFLLAEATLPSTLLKLVAQALGVQAAGTLTQRCWAWELSDLHLLQSLLAAHCSSALRTSAAQGTLVEGTCAFLFHLTLLHLRHSLPVYRALAVSLLVTVTASTAGPYTSAFFNPALATSVTFRCSGHSFLEYAQVYWLGPLTGMVLAVLLHQGHLPRLFQRNLLYRQKSKYRSPRGKLAAGPGDSHRATPGCGGQEQGRAQ
;
A
#
# COMPACT_ATOMS: atom_id res chain seq x y z
N MET A 1 92.13 25.69 27.55
CA MET A 1 92.08 26.15 28.96
C MET A 1 90.68 25.85 29.50
N THR A 2 90.66 25.05 30.56
CA THR A 2 89.60 24.60 31.48
C THR A 2 88.77 25.74 32.13
N PRO A 3 87.78 25.49 33.03
CA PRO A 3 86.72 24.45 33.12
C PRO A 3 85.37 24.94 33.76
N ARG A 4 84.42 23.99 33.89
CA ARG A 4 83.34 23.77 34.91
C ARG A 4 83.09 24.77 36.06
N MET A 5 81.79 24.95 36.40
CA MET A 5 81.10 24.75 37.73
C MET A 5 79.65 25.29 37.62
N GLY A 6 78.59 24.89 38.34
CA GLY A 6 78.28 24.00 39.48
C GLY A 6 76.72 23.86 39.53
N ARG A 7 76.10 22.72 39.89
CA ARG A 7 75.72 22.15 41.21
C ARG A 7 74.94 23.05 42.20
N ALA A 8 73.94 22.40 42.84
CA ALA A 8 73.16 22.68 44.07
C ALA A 8 71.75 23.26 43.81
N ALA A 9 70.65 22.84 44.47
CA ALA A 9 70.46 22.13 45.74
C ALA A 9 69.08 21.40 45.79
N GLY A 10 68.95 20.37 46.63
CA GLY A 10 67.67 20.01 47.31
C GLY A 10 67.81 20.38 48.80
N PRO A 11 67.05 19.78 49.74
CA PRO A 11 65.69 19.18 49.70
C PRO A 11 64.79 19.71 50.87
N SER A 12 63.51 19.34 50.92
CA SER A 12 62.78 19.23 52.20
C SER A 12 61.50 18.38 52.08
N GLN A 13 61.44 17.37 52.96
CA GLN A 13 60.34 16.44 53.19
C GLN A 13 59.27 17.02 54.12
N VAL A 14 58.01 16.57 53.99
CA VAL A 14 57.11 16.29 55.11
C VAL A 14 56.30 15.01 54.80
N GLN A 15 56.18 14.14 55.80
CA GLN A 15 55.56 12.80 55.82
C GLN A 15 54.06 12.80 56.16
N GLY A 16 53.38 11.69 55.81
CA GLY A 16 52.10 11.22 56.39
C GLY A 16 51.26 10.41 55.38
N ALA A 17 51.43 9.08 55.27
CA ALA A 17 50.57 8.00 55.81
C ALA A 17 49.11 8.00 55.25
N GLY A 18 48.53 6.96 54.65
CA GLY A 18 48.93 5.55 54.51
C GLY A 18 48.01 4.73 53.56
N ASP A 19 48.36 3.44 53.48
CA ASP A 19 47.59 2.24 53.12
C ASP A 19 46.90 2.06 51.74
N ALA A 20 47.51 1.22 50.90
CA ALA A 20 46.94 -0.07 50.40
C ALA A 20 47.83 -0.68 49.29
N GLY A 21 48.36 -1.89 49.51
CA GLY A 21 48.90 -2.75 48.42
C GLY A 21 47.83 -3.72 47.91
N PRO A 22 48.18 -4.81 47.19
CA PRO A 22 49.25 -5.03 46.20
C PRO A 22 48.62 -5.22 44.78
N GLY A 23 49.27 -4.93 43.65
CA GLY A 23 50.35 -5.73 43.07
C GLY A 23 49.81 -6.81 42.12
N ALA A 24 49.86 -6.57 40.80
CA ALA A 24 49.95 -7.61 39.78
C ALA A 24 50.50 -7.01 38.47
N SER A 25 51.80 -7.22 38.26
CA SER A 25 52.54 -6.99 37.02
C SER A 25 52.16 -8.02 35.95
N SER A 26 51.85 -7.59 34.72
CA SER A 26 51.76 -8.48 33.56
C SER A 26 53.04 -8.37 32.72
N GLN A 27 53.83 -9.45 32.71
CA GLN A 27 54.86 -9.70 31.70
C GLN A 27 54.16 -10.20 30.43
N CYS A 28 54.51 -9.63 29.27
CA CYS A 28 54.12 -10.14 27.96
C CYS A 28 55.13 -11.20 27.52
N GLU A 29 54.66 -12.43 27.30
CA GLU A 29 55.42 -13.49 26.67
C GLU A 29 54.80 -13.78 25.30
N SER A 30 55.59 -13.62 24.25
CA SER A 30 55.22 -13.79 22.85
C SER A 30 55.32 -15.26 22.43
N ARG A 31 54.25 -15.85 21.90
CA ARG A 31 54.32 -17.07 21.08
C ARG A 31 53.51 -16.89 19.79
N SER A 32 54.21 -17.06 18.68
CA SER A 32 53.67 -17.16 17.32
C SER A 32 53.02 -18.53 17.10
N TRP A 33 51.83 -18.55 16.48
CA TRP A 33 51.32 -19.75 15.82
C TRP A 33 50.60 -19.39 14.52
N ASP A 34 51.07 -20.04 13.46
CA ASP A 34 50.55 -20.07 12.10
C ASP A 34 49.23 -20.85 12.00
N GLY A 35 48.47 -20.57 10.93
CA GLY A 35 47.47 -21.51 10.39
C GLY A 35 46.02 -21.05 10.57
N GLY A 36 45.43 -20.57 9.47
CA GLY A 36 44.02 -20.20 9.38
C GLY A 36 43.12 -21.30 8.81
N PHE A 37 41.82 -21.00 8.90
CA PHE A 37 40.65 -21.67 8.33
C PHE A 37 39.99 -22.78 9.16
N GLU A 38 38.99 -22.42 9.96
CA GLU A 38 37.69 -23.09 9.92
C GLU A 38 36.55 -22.22 10.48
N GLU A 39 35.42 -22.35 9.81
CA GLU A 39 34.14 -21.67 9.96
C GLU A 39 33.35 -22.23 11.16
N GLY A 40 32.67 -21.38 11.94
CA GLY A 40 31.91 -21.88 13.08
C GLY A 40 31.09 -20.82 13.80
N ALA A 41 29.96 -20.44 13.20
CA ALA A 41 28.91 -19.68 13.88
C ALA A 41 28.43 -20.43 15.13
N ARG A 42 28.56 -19.82 16.32
CA ARG A 42 27.89 -20.28 17.55
C ARG A 42 26.87 -19.25 18.00
N ALA A 43 25.60 -19.64 17.89
CA ALA A 43 24.46 -18.98 18.48
C ALA A 43 24.48 -19.09 20.01
N CYS A 44 24.10 -18.01 20.70
CA CYS A 44 23.91 -18.01 22.15
C CYS A 44 22.60 -18.72 22.51
N VAL A 45 22.71 -19.85 23.22
CA VAL A 45 21.58 -20.54 23.85
C VAL A 45 21.51 -20.10 25.32
N PRO A 46 20.34 -19.68 25.86
CA PRO A 46 20.20 -19.45 27.30
C PRO A 46 19.92 -20.77 28.04
N HIS A 47 20.66 -21.02 29.12
CA HIS A 47 20.39 -22.10 30.08
C HIS A 47 19.24 -21.74 31.03
N PRO A 48 18.42 -22.71 31.50
CA PRO A 48 17.31 -22.46 32.40
C PRO A 48 17.78 -22.41 33.86
N GLY A 49 17.49 -21.28 34.53
CA GLY A 49 17.69 -21.11 35.97
C GLY A 49 16.47 -21.56 36.78
N ARG A 50 16.75 -22.27 37.89
CA ARG A 50 15.82 -22.89 38.85
C ARG A 50 14.76 -21.95 39.45
N THR A 51 13.57 -22.52 39.65
CA THR A 51 12.51 -22.08 40.57
C THR A 51 12.84 -22.35 42.05
N PRO A 52 12.31 -21.53 42.96
CA PRO A 52 11.59 -22.07 44.12
C PRO A 52 10.18 -21.45 44.25
N GLY A 53 9.24 -22.25 44.78
CA GLY A 53 7.80 -22.03 44.66
C GLY A 53 7.08 -21.30 45.79
N GLY A 54 5.78 -21.13 45.59
CA GLY A 54 4.74 -21.28 46.62
C GLY A 54 4.01 -20.01 47.11
N ALA A 55 2.71 -19.96 46.80
CA ALA A 55 1.61 -19.18 47.42
C ALA A 55 1.65 -17.64 47.21
N ASP A 56 0.55 -16.91 47.00
CA ASP A 56 -0.86 -17.14 47.31
C ASP A 56 -1.74 -16.21 46.43
N ALA A 57 -2.99 -16.59 46.20
CA ALA A 57 -3.96 -15.84 45.42
C ALA A 57 -4.71 -14.80 46.27
N ARG A 58 -4.91 -13.58 45.75
CA ARG A 58 -6.05 -12.72 46.13
C ARG A 58 -6.33 -11.63 45.08
N GLU A 59 -7.57 -11.59 44.63
CA GLU A 59 -8.19 -10.54 43.83
C GLU A 59 -8.22 -9.19 44.57
N VAL A 60 -7.95 -8.09 43.87
CA VAL A 60 -8.58 -6.77 44.11
C VAL A 60 -8.76 -6.07 42.75
N GLY A 61 -9.96 -5.54 42.52
CA GLY A 61 -10.41 -4.88 41.30
C GLY A 61 -9.79 -3.49 41.00
N PRO A 62 -10.36 -2.79 40.01
CA PRO A 62 -9.65 -1.81 39.18
C PRO A 62 -9.53 -0.46 39.87
N GLN A 63 -8.51 0.34 39.55
CA GLN A 63 -8.55 1.82 39.49
C GLN A 63 -7.19 2.42 39.03
N VAL A 64 -7.33 3.36 38.08
CA VAL A 64 -6.56 4.61 37.92
C VAL A 64 -5.11 4.54 37.40
N TRP A 65 -4.93 5.20 36.26
CA TRP A 65 -3.66 5.57 35.63
C TRP A 65 -2.99 6.74 36.38
N PRO A 66 -1.73 6.62 36.84
CA PRO A 66 -0.91 7.77 37.17
C PRO A 66 0.05 8.09 36.03
N SER A 67 0.04 9.37 35.68
CA SER A 67 1.02 10.10 34.89
C SER A 67 2.46 10.02 35.46
N GLN A 68 3.43 10.02 34.54
CA GLN A 68 4.83 10.45 34.70
C GLN A 68 5.59 9.99 35.96
N GLY A 69 6.40 8.94 35.77
CA GLY A 69 7.49 8.57 36.66
C GLY A 69 8.71 8.16 35.83
N GLN A 70 9.72 9.02 35.85
CA GLN A 70 11.09 8.77 35.40
C GLN A 70 11.61 7.45 36.02
N LEU A 71 12.10 6.52 35.21
CA LEU A 71 12.79 5.32 35.68
C LEU A 71 14.16 5.22 35.00
N ASP A 72 15.16 5.16 35.86
CA ASP A 72 16.60 5.25 35.59
C ASP A 72 17.14 4.06 34.80
N ALA A 73 17.99 4.36 33.82
CA ALA A 73 18.75 3.38 33.07
C ALA A 73 19.95 2.88 33.91
N PRO A 74 20.23 1.56 33.94
CA PRO A 74 21.44 1.06 34.59
C PRO A 74 22.68 1.40 33.74
N THR A 75 23.53 2.22 34.33
CA THR A 75 24.83 2.67 33.84
C THR A 75 25.86 1.52 33.87
N HIS A 76 26.77 1.54 32.88
CA HIS A 76 28.07 0.83 32.79
C HIS A 76 28.19 -0.42 31.90
N CYS A 77 28.40 -0.17 30.61
CA CYS A 77 29.43 -0.87 29.81
C CYS A 77 30.15 0.16 28.92
N ARG A 78 31.18 0.82 29.44
CA ARG A 78 32.08 1.66 28.62
C ARG A 78 33.16 0.76 28.02
N LEU A 79 33.05 0.46 26.72
CA LEU A 79 34.20 0.00 25.94
C LEU A 79 35.23 1.15 25.86
N ARG A 80 36.44 0.90 26.35
CA ARG A 80 37.57 1.82 26.29
C ARG A 80 38.32 1.53 24.98
N VAL A 81 38.04 2.30 23.93
CA VAL A 81 38.80 2.24 22.66
C VAL A 81 40.09 3.04 22.86
N GLY A 82 41.24 2.35 22.85
CA GLY A 82 42.56 3.00 22.82
C GLY A 82 42.85 3.65 21.45
N PRO A 83 43.80 4.58 21.35
CA PRO A 83 44.06 5.30 20.11
C PRO A 83 44.78 4.36 19.12
N ALA A 84 44.05 3.86 18.12
CA ALA A 84 44.64 3.16 17.00
C ALA A 84 45.25 4.18 16.02
N CYS A 85 46.52 3.97 15.68
CA CYS A 85 47.24 4.66 14.62
C CYS A 85 46.47 4.54 13.29
N LEU A 86 46.01 5.67 12.75
CA LEU A 86 45.47 5.75 11.39
C LEU A 86 46.61 5.67 10.36
N PRO A 87 46.58 4.74 9.39
CA PRO A 87 47.45 4.84 8.23
C PRO A 87 46.92 5.95 7.30
N ARG A 88 47.86 6.78 6.85
CA ARG A 88 47.70 7.87 5.89
C ARG A 88 47.19 7.32 4.56
N GLN A 89 45.98 7.72 4.12
CA GLN A 89 45.47 7.37 2.79
C GLN A 89 46.35 7.98 1.69
N PRO A 90 46.70 7.22 0.64
CA PRO A 90 47.13 7.82 -0.61
C PRO A 90 45.90 8.37 -1.35
N SER A 91 45.92 9.67 -1.59
CA SER A 91 45.00 10.35 -2.49
C SER A 91 45.17 9.84 -3.92
N SER A 92 44.05 9.82 -4.66
CA SER A 92 43.96 9.60 -6.11
C SER A 92 44.06 8.15 -6.58
N VAL A 93 42.92 7.47 -6.71
CA VAL A 93 42.31 6.95 -7.96
C VAL A 93 41.03 6.18 -7.53
N VAL A 94 39.95 6.91 -7.24
CA VAL A 94 38.57 6.34 -7.21
C VAL A 94 37.64 7.38 -7.84
N HIS A 95 37.78 7.54 -9.15
CA HIS A 95 36.84 8.28 -9.98
C HIS A 95 36.57 7.43 -11.20
N THR A 96 35.70 6.41 -11.10
CA THR A 96 35.02 5.80 -12.28
C THR A 96 33.99 4.69 -12.00
N LEU A 97 33.63 4.34 -10.76
CA LEU A 97 32.59 3.30 -10.54
C LEU A 97 31.63 3.65 -9.39
N GLY A 98 31.07 4.86 -9.41
CA GLY A 98 29.87 5.17 -8.63
C GLY A 98 28.61 4.87 -9.45
N PRO A 99 27.51 4.39 -8.85
CA PRO A 99 26.24 4.21 -9.55
C PRO A 99 25.88 5.52 -10.23
N ARG A 100 25.61 5.50 -11.54
CA ARG A 100 25.23 6.71 -12.29
C ARG A 100 23.73 6.94 -12.07
N PRO A 101 23.31 7.83 -11.16
CA PRO A 101 21.92 7.94 -10.71
C PRO A 101 20.96 8.22 -11.88
N MET A 102 21.44 9.06 -12.80
CA MET A 102 20.69 9.48 -13.99
C MET A 102 20.51 8.37 -15.02
N ALA A 103 21.42 7.39 -15.11
CA ALA A 103 21.30 6.30 -16.08
C ALA A 103 20.12 5.39 -15.71
N SER A 104 20.03 4.97 -14.44
CA SER A 104 18.95 4.12 -13.96
C SER A 104 17.58 4.79 -14.06
N LEU A 105 17.49 6.08 -13.71
CA LEU A 105 16.25 6.85 -13.89
C LEU A 105 15.83 6.94 -15.36
N ASN A 106 16.77 7.18 -16.29
CA ASN A 106 16.48 7.26 -17.72
C ASN A 106 15.98 5.93 -18.27
N VAL A 107 16.50 4.79 -17.78
CA VAL A 107 16.02 3.46 -18.16
C VAL A 107 14.58 3.26 -17.68
N SER A 108 14.26 3.59 -16.44
CA SER A 108 12.88 3.48 -15.93
C SER A 108 11.91 4.44 -16.64
N LEU A 109 12.32 5.68 -16.93
CA LEU A 109 11.53 6.61 -17.75
C LEU A 109 11.25 6.04 -19.14
N SER A 110 12.27 5.47 -19.78
CA SER A 110 12.13 4.80 -21.07
C SER A 110 11.19 3.60 -20.99
N PHE A 111 11.26 2.82 -19.91
CA PHE A 111 10.36 1.70 -19.64
C PHE A 111 8.90 2.16 -19.52
N PHE A 112 8.62 3.24 -18.79
CA PHE A 112 7.27 3.80 -18.66
C PHE A 112 6.72 4.25 -20.02
N VAL A 113 7.52 4.99 -20.79
CA VAL A 113 7.13 5.48 -22.12
C VAL A 113 6.88 4.31 -23.08
N ALA A 114 7.80 3.34 -23.13
CA ALA A 114 7.68 2.17 -24.00
C ALA A 114 6.45 1.33 -23.65
N THR A 115 6.18 1.12 -22.35
CA THR A 115 4.98 0.40 -21.88
C THR A 115 3.70 1.12 -22.30
N CYS A 116 3.62 2.44 -22.06
CA CYS A 116 2.46 3.23 -22.46
C CYS A 116 2.25 3.22 -23.98
N ALA A 117 3.33 3.35 -24.76
CA ALA A 117 3.28 3.31 -26.22
C ALA A 117 2.84 1.95 -26.75
N LEU A 118 3.35 0.85 -26.18
CA LEU A 118 2.98 -0.51 -26.57
C LEU A 118 1.52 -0.81 -26.25
N CYS A 119 1.05 -0.46 -25.06
CA CYS A 119 -0.35 -0.63 -24.68
C CYS A 119 -1.28 0.24 -25.53
N GLU A 120 -0.86 1.45 -25.90
CA GLU A 120 -1.62 2.33 -26.78
C GLU A 120 -1.68 1.80 -28.23
N ALA A 121 -0.56 1.31 -28.76
CA ALA A 121 -0.54 0.64 -30.06
C ALA A 121 -1.45 -0.61 -30.05
N THR A 122 -1.39 -1.40 -28.97
CA THR A 122 -2.26 -2.58 -28.79
C THR A 122 -3.73 -2.19 -28.77
N ARG A 123 -4.10 -1.11 -28.07
CA ARG A 123 -5.48 -0.59 -28.08
C ARG A 123 -5.92 -0.19 -29.49
N ARG A 124 -5.10 0.57 -30.21
CA ARG A 124 -5.43 1.03 -31.58
C ARG A 124 -5.62 -0.13 -32.54
N VAL A 125 -4.70 -1.10 -32.54
CA VAL A 125 -4.81 -2.31 -33.37
C VAL A 125 -6.04 -3.12 -32.97
N SER A 126 -6.28 -3.34 -31.68
CA SER A 126 -7.45 -4.08 -31.20
C SER A 126 -8.77 -3.40 -31.57
N LYS A 127 -8.82 -2.07 -31.50
CA LYS A 127 -9.99 -1.26 -31.89
C LYS A 127 -10.28 -1.33 -33.38
N ALA A 128 -9.25 -1.55 -34.20
CA ALA A 128 -9.39 -1.74 -35.64
C ALA A 128 -9.79 -3.17 -36.03
N LEU A 129 -9.37 -4.19 -35.25
CA LEU A 129 -9.57 -5.60 -35.59
C LEU A 129 -10.78 -6.26 -34.91
N LEU A 130 -11.21 -5.77 -33.75
CA LEU A 130 -12.24 -6.41 -32.93
C LEU A 130 -13.58 -5.67 -32.99
N PRO A 131 -14.72 -6.38 -32.82
CA PRO A 131 -16.00 -5.75 -32.59
C PRO A 131 -15.98 -4.83 -31.37
N SER A 132 -16.74 -3.73 -31.42
CA SER A 132 -16.77 -2.71 -30.35
C SER A 132 -17.06 -3.29 -28.96
N SER A 133 -17.92 -4.31 -28.89
CA SER A 133 -18.23 -4.99 -27.63
C SER A 133 -17.02 -5.74 -27.07
N ALA A 134 -16.34 -6.56 -27.87
CA ALA A 134 -15.15 -7.32 -27.46
C ALA A 134 -13.98 -6.40 -27.12
N TYR A 135 -13.79 -5.31 -27.86
CA TYR A 135 -12.84 -4.27 -27.49
C TYR A 135 -13.15 -3.69 -26.11
N ALA A 136 -14.42 -3.33 -25.87
CA ALA A 136 -14.85 -2.69 -24.64
C ALA A 136 -14.87 -3.61 -23.41
N SER A 137 -15.18 -4.89 -23.55
CA SER A 137 -15.24 -5.82 -22.41
C SER A 137 -13.95 -6.59 -22.18
N PHE A 138 -13.05 -6.67 -23.16
CA PHE A 138 -11.82 -7.45 -23.05
C PHE A 138 -10.55 -6.64 -23.39
N ALA A 139 -10.34 -6.27 -24.66
CA ALA A 139 -9.03 -5.81 -25.12
C ALA A 139 -8.55 -4.52 -24.42
N ARG A 140 -9.46 -3.54 -24.21
CA ARG A 140 -9.10 -2.31 -23.49
C ARG A 140 -8.79 -2.56 -22.01
N GLU A 141 -9.47 -3.52 -21.37
CA GLU A 141 -9.24 -3.88 -19.98
C GLU A 141 -7.91 -4.61 -19.80
N ALA A 142 -7.59 -5.54 -20.71
CA ALA A 142 -6.31 -6.23 -20.71
C ALA A 142 -5.14 -5.25 -20.92
N ALA A 143 -5.24 -4.35 -21.89
CA ALA A 143 -4.22 -3.34 -22.15
C ALA A 143 -4.09 -2.33 -21.00
N GLY A 144 -5.20 -1.86 -20.42
CA GLY A 144 -5.20 -0.96 -19.27
C GLY A 144 -4.59 -1.59 -18.03
N ALA A 145 -4.97 -2.83 -17.71
CA ALA A 145 -4.42 -3.58 -16.59
C ALA A 145 -2.94 -3.93 -16.77
N ALA A 146 -2.52 -4.27 -17.99
CA ALA A 146 -1.12 -4.50 -18.31
C ALA A 146 -0.28 -3.23 -18.14
N GLN A 147 -0.74 -2.10 -18.66
CA GLN A 147 -0.07 -0.81 -18.53
C GLN A 147 0.06 -0.41 -17.05
N LEU A 148 -1.02 -0.52 -16.28
CA LEU A 148 -1.01 -0.22 -14.85
C LEU A 148 -0.01 -1.10 -14.09
N ALA A 149 -0.05 -2.42 -14.33
CA ALA A 149 0.77 -3.37 -13.60
C ALA A 149 2.26 -3.25 -13.94
N ALA A 150 2.62 -3.12 -15.22
CA ALA A 150 4.01 -2.95 -15.63
C ALA A 150 4.60 -1.66 -15.03
N CYS A 151 3.88 -0.54 -15.12
CA CYS A 151 4.34 0.70 -14.54
C CYS A 151 4.36 0.66 -13.00
N CYS A 152 3.43 -0.04 -12.35
CA CYS A 152 3.47 -0.25 -10.90
C CYS A 152 4.70 -1.05 -10.46
N LEU A 153 5.05 -2.13 -11.18
CA LEU A 153 6.21 -2.95 -10.90
C LEU A 153 7.51 -2.14 -11.01
N GLU A 154 7.68 -1.37 -12.09
CA GLU A 154 8.86 -0.52 -12.28
C GLU A 154 8.90 0.62 -11.25
N MET A 155 7.75 1.24 -10.94
CA MET A 155 7.65 2.25 -9.89
C MET A 155 8.04 1.68 -8.52
N ARG A 156 7.71 0.41 -8.25
CA ARG A 156 8.10 -0.26 -7.01
C ARG A 156 9.61 -0.49 -6.95
N VAL A 157 10.26 -0.87 -8.05
CA VAL A 157 11.73 -0.96 -8.12
C VAL A 157 12.37 0.39 -7.80
N LEU A 158 11.84 1.49 -8.36
CA LEU A 158 12.30 2.83 -8.03
C LEU A 158 12.05 3.21 -6.57
N ALA A 159 10.91 2.81 -5.99
CA ALA A 159 10.57 3.17 -4.62
C ALA A 159 11.35 2.36 -3.57
N GLU A 160 11.61 1.09 -3.85
CA GLU A 160 12.41 0.23 -3.00
C GLU A 160 13.88 0.54 -3.23
N LEU A 161 14.42 0.34 -4.43
CA LEU A 161 15.86 0.40 -4.66
C LEU A 161 16.40 1.81 -4.96
N GLY A 162 15.57 2.72 -5.45
CA GLY A 162 15.99 4.05 -5.89
C GLY A 162 16.64 4.94 -4.82
N PRO A 163 16.15 4.99 -3.57
CA PRO A 163 16.74 5.84 -2.53
C PRO A 163 18.20 5.51 -2.20
N TRP A 164 18.60 4.23 -2.28
CA TRP A 164 19.96 3.80 -1.94
C TRP A 164 20.84 3.43 -3.14
N ALA A 165 20.27 2.95 -4.26
CA ALA A 165 21.03 2.55 -5.44
C ALA A 165 20.92 3.55 -6.61
N GLY A 166 19.85 4.37 -6.66
CA GLY A 166 19.56 5.26 -7.79
C GLY A 166 19.61 6.75 -7.48
N GLY A 167 19.86 7.16 -6.23
CA GLY A 167 19.81 8.57 -5.81
C GLY A 167 18.43 9.22 -6.02
N VAL A 168 17.36 8.42 -6.06
CA VAL A 168 16.00 8.91 -6.35
C VAL A 168 15.33 9.32 -5.05
N GLY A 169 15.06 10.62 -4.90
CA GLY A 169 14.39 11.16 -3.71
C GLY A 169 12.89 10.86 -3.67
N PRO A 170 12.26 10.89 -2.49
CA PRO A 170 10.83 10.61 -2.31
C PRO A 170 9.92 11.56 -3.10
N ASP A 171 10.29 12.84 -3.22
CA ASP A 171 9.51 13.84 -3.96
C ASP A 171 9.44 13.53 -5.46
N LEU A 172 10.55 13.03 -6.02
CA LEU A 172 10.60 12.60 -7.41
C LEU A 172 9.73 11.35 -7.62
N LEU A 173 9.76 10.38 -6.71
CA LEU A 173 8.90 9.19 -6.79
C LEU A 173 7.42 9.56 -6.78
N LEU A 174 7.00 10.47 -5.90
CA LEU A 174 5.62 10.96 -5.85
C LEU A 174 5.24 11.75 -7.10
N THR A 175 6.15 12.56 -7.64
CA THR A 175 5.93 13.29 -8.89
C THR A 175 5.76 12.32 -10.06
N LEU A 176 6.61 11.29 -10.16
CA LEU A 176 6.51 10.25 -11.19
C LEU A 176 5.20 9.47 -11.07
N LEU A 177 4.80 9.10 -9.85
CA LEU A 177 3.53 8.43 -9.59
C LEU A 177 2.34 9.29 -10.05
N PHE A 178 2.34 10.57 -9.70
CA PHE A 178 1.31 11.52 -10.13
C PHE A 178 1.21 11.61 -11.66
N LEU A 179 2.36 11.80 -12.33
CA LEU A 179 2.43 11.89 -13.79
C LEU A 179 1.98 10.58 -14.45
N LEU A 180 2.39 9.44 -13.91
CA LEU A 180 2.03 8.13 -14.42
C LEU A 180 0.52 7.89 -14.34
N PHE A 181 -0.11 8.21 -13.21
CA PHE A 181 -1.57 8.10 -13.08
C PHE A 181 -2.32 9.12 -13.96
N LEU A 182 -1.74 10.28 -14.22
CA LEU A 182 -2.29 11.23 -15.20
C LEU A 182 -2.24 10.65 -16.62
N VAL A 183 -1.13 10.02 -17.00
CA VAL A 183 -0.98 9.30 -18.28
C VAL A 183 -1.95 8.13 -18.36
N HIS A 184 -2.10 7.33 -17.30
CA HIS A 184 -3.10 6.26 -17.24
C HIS A 184 -4.52 6.80 -17.45
N GLY A 185 -4.89 7.86 -16.75
CA GLY A 185 -6.20 8.52 -16.91
C GLY A 185 -6.44 9.02 -18.34
N ALA A 186 -5.41 9.47 -19.04
CA ALA A 186 -5.48 9.93 -20.43
C ALA A 186 -5.50 8.78 -21.45
N THR A 187 -4.88 7.63 -21.14
CA THR A 187 -4.62 6.55 -22.12
C THR A 187 -5.52 5.32 -21.96
N PHE A 188 -6.18 5.13 -20.82
CA PHE A 188 -6.96 3.91 -20.55
C PHE A 188 -8.19 3.73 -21.44
N ASP A 189 -8.60 4.73 -22.23
CA ASP A 189 -9.81 4.67 -23.09
C ASP A 189 -11.04 4.16 -22.30
N GLY A 190 -11.18 4.67 -21.06
CA GLY A 190 -12.22 4.31 -20.11
C GLY A 190 -12.07 2.95 -19.43
N ALA A 191 -11.00 2.19 -19.67
CA ALA A 191 -10.76 0.88 -19.03
C ALA A 191 -10.83 1.00 -17.50
N SER A 192 -11.51 0.05 -16.86
CA SER A 192 -11.62 0.02 -15.41
C SER A 192 -10.29 -0.39 -14.77
N ALA A 193 -9.55 -1.33 -15.38
CA ALA A 193 -8.23 -1.82 -14.96
C ALA A 193 -8.13 -2.21 -13.47
N ASN A 194 -9.27 -2.40 -12.81
CA ASN A 194 -9.42 -2.66 -11.39
C ASN A 194 -10.70 -3.49 -11.17
N PRO A 195 -10.63 -4.66 -10.54
CA PRO A 195 -11.78 -5.50 -10.24
C PRO A 195 -12.90 -4.77 -9.49
N THR A 196 -12.57 -3.91 -8.52
CA THR A 196 -13.59 -3.21 -7.73
C THR A 196 -14.35 -2.18 -8.56
N VAL A 197 -13.71 -1.58 -9.57
CA VAL A 197 -14.35 -0.64 -10.50
C VAL A 197 -15.27 -1.41 -11.46
N ALA A 198 -14.83 -2.55 -12.00
CA ALA A 198 -15.69 -3.40 -12.83
C ALA A 198 -16.92 -3.92 -12.06
N LEU A 199 -16.76 -4.26 -10.78
CA LEU A 199 -17.86 -4.63 -9.90
C LEU A 199 -18.77 -3.44 -9.58
N GLN A 200 -18.23 -2.24 -9.37
CA GLN A 200 -19.03 -1.03 -9.17
C GLN A 200 -19.98 -0.81 -10.35
N GLU A 201 -19.46 -0.81 -11.59
CA GLU A 201 -20.28 -0.65 -12.79
C GLU A 201 -21.39 -1.71 -12.88
N PHE A 202 -21.09 -2.95 -12.49
CA PHE A 202 -22.10 -4.00 -12.40
C PHE A 202 -23.19 -3.70 -11.37
N LEU A 203 -22.80 -3.34 -10.14
CA LEU A 203 -23.72 -3.02 -9.04
C LEU A 203 -24.61 -1.81 -9.35
N LEU A 204 -24.08 -0.85 -10.11
CA LEU A 204 -24.80 0.32 -10.61
C LEU A 204 -25.67 0.05 -11.84
N ALA A 205 -25.70 -1.19 -12.34
CA ALA A 205 -26.38 -1.59 -13.56
C ALA A 205 -25.87 -0.90 -14.85
N GLU A 206 -24.65 -0.39 -14.83
CA GLU A 206 -23.94 0.19 -15.98
C GLU A 206 -23.26 -0.89 -16.84
N ALA A 207 -23.00 -2.08 -16.27
CA ALA A 207 -22.47 -3.25 -16.98
C ALA A 207 -23.34 -4.50 -16.78
N THR A 208 -23.29 -5.41 -17.77
CA THR A 208 -23.90 -6.74 -17.68
C THR A 208 -22.95 -7.74 -17.03
N LEU A 209 -23.49 -8.79 -16.40
CA LEU A 209 -22.67 -9.83 -15.75
C LEU A 209 -21.62 -10.45 -16.70
N PRO A 210 -21.96 -10.87 -17.94
CA PRO A 210 -20.95 -11.43 -18.85
C PRO A 210 -19.86 -10.43 -19.22
N SER A 211 -20.22 -9.15 -19.40
CA SER A 211 -19.25 -8.08 -19.66
C SER A 211 -18.29 -7.94 -18.48
N THR A 212 -18.82 -7.83 -17.26
CA THR A 212 -18.01 -7.73 -16.03
C THR A 212 -17.09 -8.92 -15.84
N LEU A 213 -17.57 -10.15 -16.03
CA LEU A 213 -16.73 -11.35 -15.96
C LEU A 213 -15.59 -11.29 -16.98
N LEU A 214 -15.87 -10.85 -18.21
CA LEU A 214 -14.86 -10.70 -19.23
C LEU A 214 -13.83 -9.61 -18.89
N LYS A 215 -14.25 -8.50 -18.26
CA LYS A 215 -13.34 -7.48 -17.74
C LYS A 215 -12.40 -8.06 -16.68
N LEU A 216 -12.92 -8.84 -15.73
CA LEU A 216 -12.13 -9.46 -14.67
C LEU A 216 -11.07 -10.43 -15.23
N VAL A 217 -11.47 -11.26 -16.19
CA VAL A 217 -10.54 -12.17 -16.90
C VAL A 217 -9.49 -11.36 -17.66
N ALA A 218 -9.90 -10.32 -18.40
CA ALA A 218 -8.99 -9.47 -19.14
C ALA A 218 -7.97 -8.77 -18.22
N GLN A 219 -8.42 -8.26 -17.07
CA GLN A 219 -7.55 -7.65 -16.06
C GLN A 219 -6.54 -8.66 -15.52
N ALA A 220 -6.97 -9.86 -15.16
CA ALA A 220 -6.07 -10.92 -14.69
C ALA A 220 -5.04 -11.31 -15.75
N LEU A 221 -5.43 -11.42 -17.02
CA LEU A 221 -4.51 -11.71 -18.12
C LEU A 221 -3.54 -10.56 -18.39
N GLY A 222 -4.03 -9.32 -18.37
CA GLY A 222 -3.21 -8.12 -18.57
C GLY A 222 -2.13 -7.97 -17.49
N VAL A 223 -2.52 -8.14 -16.23
CA VAL A 223 -1.58 -8.09 -15.09
C VAL A 223 -0.55 -9.23 -15.18
N GLN A 224 -0.97 -10.45 -15.53
CA GLN A 224 -0.03 -11.57 -15.72
C GLN A 224 0.96 -11.30 -16.86
N ALA A 225 0.47 -10.84 -18.01
CA ALA A 225 1.32 -10.49 -19.15
C ALA A 225 2.34 -9.41 -18.77
N ALA A 226 1.89 -8.34 -18.10
CA ALA A 226 2.76 -7.29 -17.59
C ALA A 226 3.83 -7.83 -16.63
N GLY A 227 3.46 -8.70 -15.69
CA GLY A 227 4.42 -9.35 -14.79
C GLY A 227 5.50 -10.12 -15.54
N THR A 228 5.11 -10.95 -16.51
CA THR A 228 6.08 -11.73 -17.30
C THR A 228 6.99 -10.88 -18.17
N LEU A 229 6.45 -9.85 -18.84
CA LEU A 229 7.23 -8.95 -19.68
C LEU A 229 8.19 -8.09 -18.86
N THR A 230 7.72 -7.58 -17.72
CA THR A 230 8.54 -6.77 -16.81
C THR A 230 9.70 -7.58 -16.24
N GLN A 231 9.45 -8.83 -15.82
CA GLN A 231 10.51 -9.74 -15.39
C GLN A 231 11.55 -10.00 -16.47
N ARG A 232 11.14 -10.14 -17.74
CA ARG A 232 12.08 -10.27 -18.87
C ARG A 232 12.89 -9.00 -19.10
N CYS A 233 12.27 -7.82 -19.01
CA CYS A 233 12.97 -6.55 -19.13
C CYS A 233 14.01 -6.39 -18.01
N TRP A 234 13.68 -6.76 -16.77
CA TRP A 234 14.62 -6.74 -15.66
C TRP A 234 15.78 -7.72 -15.85
N ALA A 235 15.52 -8.89 -16.45
CA ALA A 235 16.56 -9.87 -16.79
C ALA A 235 17.52 -9.41 -17.89
N TRP A 236 17.24 -8.32 -18.61
CA TRP A 236 18.20 -7.69 -19.52
C TRP A 236 19.18 -6.76 -18.79
N GLU A 237 18.98 -6.50 -17.50
CA GLU A 237 19.92 -5.80 -16.62
C GLU A 237 20.40 -4.44 -17.18
N LEU A 238 19.47 -3.71 -17.82
CA LEU A 238 19.74 -2.44 -18.52
C LEU A 238 20.16 -1.30 -17.58
N SER A 239 20.02 -1.49 -16.26
CA SER A 239 20.42 -0.53 -15.23
C SER A 239 20.86 -1.25 -13.96
N ASP A 240 21.60 -0.56 -13.08
CA ASP A 240 21.99 -1.07 -11.76
C ASP A 240 20.76 -1.48 -10.92
N LEU A 241 19.64 -0.78 -11.09
CA LEU A 241 18.37 -1.12 -10.42
C LEU A 241 17.77 -2.42 -10.95
N HIS A 242 17.82 -2.64 -12.27
CA HIS A 242 17.33 -3.88 -12.88
C HIS A 242 18.22 -5.07 -12.54
N LEU A 243 19.54 -4.88 -12.51
CA LEU A 243 20.48 -5.89 -12.02
C LEU A 243 20.17 -6.25 -10.57
N LEU A 244 20.05 -5.26 -9.68
CA LEU A 244 19.77 -5.51 -8.27
C LEU A 244 18.40 -6.17 -8.07
N GLN A 245 17.38 -5.76 -8.82
CA GLN A 245 16.07 -6.39 -8.80
C GLN A 245 16.12 -7.85 -9.30
N SER A 246 16.89 -8.14 -10.34
CA SER A 246 17.12 -9.49 -10.86
C SER A 246 17.73 -10.40 -9.80
N LEU A 247 18.75 -9.91 -9.09
CA LEU A 247 19.41 -10.63 -8.00
C LEU A 247 18.47 -10.86 -6.79
N LEU A 248 17.60 -9.89 -6.50
CA LEU A 248 16.66 -9.96 -5.37
C LEU A 248 15.34 -10.67 -5.72
N ALA A 249 15.11 -11.06 -6.97
CA ALA A 249 13.84 -11.64 -7.42
C ALA A 249 13.43 -12.90 -6.64
N ALA A 250 14.41 -13.65 -6.11
CA ALA A 250 14.17 -14.83 -5.25
C ALA A 250 13.66 -14.49 -3.84
N HIS A 251 13.86 -13.25 -3.37
CA HIS A 251 13.58 -12.81 -2.00
C HIS A 251 12.54 -11.68 -1.96
N CYS A 252 11.32 -11.95 -2.45
CA CYS A 252 10.25 -10.95 -2.39
C CYS A 252 9.79 -10.67 -0.95
N SER A 253 9.73 -9.38 -0.58
CA SER A 253 9.15 -8.93 0.69
C SER A 253 7.66 -8.55 0.55
N SER A 254 6.89 -8.90 1.58
CA SER A 254 5.48 -8.55 1.69
C SER A 254 5.25 -7.04 1.57
N ALA A 255 4.30 -6.64 0.71
CA ALA A 255 3.83 -5.25 0.64
C ALA A 255 3.04 -4.82 1.88
N LEU A 256 2.49 -5.79 2.61
CA LEU A 256 1.80 -5.59 3.88
C LEU A 256 2.84 -5.56 5.00
N ARG A 257 2.95 -4.41 5.65
CA ARG A 257 3.90 -4.11 6.75
C ARG A 257 3.19 -3.85 8.09
N THR A 258 1.90 -4.18 8.18
CA THR A 258 1.05 -4.00 9.36
C THR A 258 0.16 -5.25 9.56
N SER A 259 -0.59 -5.30 10.66
CA SER A 259 -1.52 -6.41 10.89
C SER A 259 -2.63 -6.46 9.85
N ALA A 260 -3.18 -7.65 9.58
CA ALA A 260 -4.24 -7.82 8.58
C ALA A 260 -5.46 -6.93 8.84
N ALA A 261 -5.87 -6.75 10.11
CA ALA A 261 -6.98 -5.87 10.47
C ALA A 261 -6.69 -4.40 10.11
N GLN A 262 -5.52 -3.90 10.47
CA GLN A 262 -5.11 -2.51 10.15
C GLN A 262 -4.96 -2.32 8.64
N GLY A 263 -4.34 -3.27 7.94
CA GLY A 263 -4.21 -3.22 6.48
C GLY A 263 -5.57 -3.20 5.78
N THR A 264 -6.54 -3.98 6.28
CA THR A 264 -7.91 -4.00 5.74
C THR A 264 -8.59 -2.64 5.87
N LEU A 265 -8.42 -1.97 7.01
CA LEU A 265 -8.95 -0.62 7.22
C LEU A 265 -8.28 0.39 6.28
N VAL A 266 -6.95 0.36 6.17
CA VAL A 266 -6.18 1.28 5.31
C VAL A 266 -6.58 1.13 3.83
N GLU A 267 -6.55 -0.10 3.29
CA GLU A 267 -6.96 -0.39 1.91
C GLU A 267 -8.43 -0.08 1.67
N GLY A 268 -9.30 -0.38 2.64
CA GLY A 268 -10.73 -0.06 2.58
C GLY A 268 -11.00 1.43 2.55
N THR A 269 -10.32 2.24 3.37
CA THR A 269 -10.44 3.70 3.35
C THR A 269 -9.90 4.30 2.05
N CYS A 270 -8.75 3.82 1.56
CA CYS A 270 -8.21 4.26 0.27
C CYS A 270 -9.17 3.95 -0.88
N ALA A 271 -9.70 2.73 -0.93
CA ALA A 271 -10.69 2.33 -1.92
C ALA A 271 -11.99 3.15 -1.81
N PHE A 272 -12.48 3.41 -0.59
CA PHE A 272 -13.65 4.24 -0.36
C PHE A 272 -13.48 5.64 -0.98
N LEU A 273 -12.37 6.33 -0.68
CA LEU A 273 -12.09 7.65 -1.24
C LEU A 273 -11.93 7.61 -2.76
N PHE A 274 -11.27 6.57 -3.28
CA PHE A 274 -11.09 6.35 -4.71
C PHE A 274 -12.42 6.20 -5.45
N HIS A 275 -13.28 5.30 -4.97
CA HIS A 275 -14.60 5.06 -5.55
C HIS A 275 -15.52 6.28 -5.40
N LEU A 276 -15.50 6.96 -4.26
CA LEU A 276 -16.29 8.18 -4.06
C LEU A 276 -15.87 9.29 -5.04
N THR A 277 -14.57 9.45 -5.29
CA THR A 277 -14.03 10.41 -6.27
C THR A 277 -14.50 10.08 -7.68
N LEU A 278 -14.43 8.79 -8.08
CA LEU A 278 -14.93 8.34 -9.39
C LEU A 278 -16.43 8.62 -9.56
N LEU A 279 -17.23 8.35 -8.53
CA LEU A 279 -18.67 8.58 -8.54
C LEU A 279 -19.01 10.08 -8.59
N HIS A 280 -18.34 10.90 -7.78
CA HIS A 280 -18.56 12.34 -7.70
C HIS A 280 -18.22 13.04 -9.02
N LEU A 281 -17.13 12.63 -9.67
CA LEU A 281 -16.65 13.23 -10.92
C LEU A 281 -17.11 12.51 -12.18
N ARG A 282 -18.09 11.60 -12.08
CA ARG A 282 -18.53 10.78 -13.23
C ARG A 282 -19.08 11.58 -14.41
N HIS A 283 -19.68 12.75 -14.13
CA HIS A 283 -20.23 13.65 -15.15
C HIS A 283 -19.29 14.83 -15.47
N SER A 284 -18.11 14.88 -14.85
CA SER A 284 -17.11 15.93 -15.09
C SER A 284 -16.28 15.60 -16.33
N LEU A 285 -15.55 16.61 -16.85
CA LEU A 285 -14.63 16.39 -17.96
C LEU A 285 -13.57 15.32 -17.59
N PRO A 286 -13.17 14.45 -18.53
CA PRO A 286 -12.19 13.39 -18.28
C PRO A 286 -10.87 13.90 -17.68
N VAL A 287 -10.44 15.11 -18.06
CA VAL A 287 -9.22 15.75 -17.55
C VAL A 287 -9.32 16.01 -16.04
N TYR A 288 -10.44 16.54 -15.55
CA TYR A 288 -10.62 16.78 -14.12
C TYR A 288 -10.66 15.48 -13.33
N ARG A 289 -11.32 14.45 -13.87
CA ARG A 289 -11.33 13.12 -13.25
C ARG A 289 -9.91 12.52 -13.19
N ALA A 290 -9.13 12.63 -14.26
CA ALA A 290 -7.76 12.13 -14.31
C ALA A 290 -6.87 12.84 -13.28
N LEU A 291 -6.95 14.19 -13.20
CA LEU A 291 -6.21 14.98 -12.22
C LEU A 291 -6.59 14.66 -10.77
N ALA A 292 -7.89 14.52 -10.49
CA ALA A 292 -8.36 14.21 -9.15
C ALA A 292 -7.93 12.80 -8.71
N VAL A 293 -8.04 11.82 -9.61
CA VAL A 293 -7.61 10.45 -9.35
C VAL A 293 -6.10 10.37 -9.17
N SER A 294 -5.30 11.04 -10.03
CA SER A 294 -3.84 11.01 -9.91
C SER A 294 -3.38 11.67 -8.62
N LEU A 295 -3.98 12.80 -8.23
CA LEU A 295 -3.70 13.45 -6.95
C LEU A 295 -4.07 12.54 -5.78
N LEU A 296 -5.27 11.96 -5.79
CA LEU A 296 -5.73 11.07 -4.73
C LEU A 296 -4.79 9.87 -4.55
N VAL A 297 -4.44 9.19 -5.64
CA VAL A 297 -3.52 8.04 -5.61
C VAL A 297 -2.16 8.45 -5.07
N THR A 298 -1.67 9.64 -5.43
CA THR A 298 -0.38 10.13 -4.94
C THR A 298 -0.41 10.41 -3.44
N VAL A 299 -1.50 11.03 -2.95
CA VAL A 299 -1.69 11.31 -1.51
C VAL A 299 -1.89 10.02 -0.72
N THR A 300 -2.65 9.05 -1.23
CA THR A 300 -2.82 7.76 -0.56
C THR A 300 -1.52 6.95 -0.60
N ALA A 301 -0.74 7.01 -1.69
CA ALA A 301 0.57 6.36 -1.73
C ALA A 301 1.56 6.97 -0.72
N SER A 302 1.57 8.29 -0.53
CA SER A 302 2.46 8.92 0.47
C SER A 302 2.06 8.62 1.92
N THR A 303 0.75 8.49 2.20
CA THR A 303 0.23 8.31 3.57
C THR A 303 -0.01 6.84 3.95
N ALA A 304 -0.59 6.04 3.05
CA ALA A 304 -0.92 4.63 3.25
C ALA A 304 0.14 3.66 2.68
N GLY A 305 0.99 4.12 1.75
CA GLY A 305 2.04 3.31 1.13
C GLY A 305 2.95 2.58 2.11
N PRO A 306 3.44 3.22 3.21
CA PRO A 306 4.26 2.54 4.20
C PRO A 306 3.59 1.35 4.91
N TYR A 307 2.26 1.24 4.88
CA TYR A 307 1.51 0.18 5.55
C TYR A 307 1.12 -0.97 4.61
N THR A 308 0.61 -0.64 3.42
CA THR A 308 0.03 -1.64 2.50
C THR A 308 0.47 -1.48 1.04
N SER A 309 1.33 -0.50 0.73
CA SER A 309 1.61 0.00 -0.62
C SER A 309 0.44 0.68 -1.34
N ALA A 310 -0.69 0.86 -0.65
CA ALA A 310 -1.89 1.57 -1.14
C ALA A 310 -2.34 1.11 -2.53
N PHE A 311 -2.62 -0.19 -2.70
CA PHE A 311 -2.98 -0.72 -4.02
C PHE A 311 -4.44 -0.42 -4.40
N PHE A 312 -5.37 -0.63 -3.47
CA PHE A 312 -6.84 -0.59 -3.61
C PHE A 312 -7.36 -1.16 -4.95
N ASN A 313 -6.62 -2.13 -5.48
CA ASN A 313 -6.83 -2.83 -6.73
C ASN A 313 -6.47 -4.30 -6.51
N PRO A 314 -7.47 -5.19 -6.34
CA PRO A 314 -7.23 -6.57 -5.98
C PRO A 314 -6.39 -7.35 -7.01
N ALA A 315 -6.56 -7.08 -8.32
CA ALA A 315 -5.78 -7.75 -9.36
C ALA A 315 -4.29 -7.38 -9.27
N LEU A 316 -4.01 -6.09 -9.10
CA LEU A 316 -2.66 -5.57 -8.96
C LEU A 316 -1.99 -6.12 -7.69
N ALA A 317 -2.66 -5.98 -6.54
CA ALA A 317 -2.15 -6.45 -5.25
C ALA A 317 -1.89 -7.97 -5.24
N THR A 318 -2.76 -8.76 -5.87
CA THR A 318 -2.58 -10.21 -5.99
C THR A 318 -1.30 -10.56 -6.74
N SER A 319 -1.06 -9.89 -7.88
CA SER A 319 0.12 -10.17 -8.70
C SER A 319 1.44 -9.81 -8.05
N VAL A 320 1.45 -8.75 -7.25
CA VAL A 320 2.65 -8.19 -6.63
C VAL A 320 2.95 -8.86 -5.29
N THR A 321 1.93 -9.16 -4.47
CA THR A 321 2.14 -9.48 -3.06
C THR A 321 1.92 -10.96 -2.71
N PHE A 322 0.97 -11.64 -3.36
CA PHE A 322 0.49 -12.95 -2.87
C PHE A 322 1.52 -14.09 -3.03
N ARG A 323 2.54 -13.89 -3.88
CA ARG A 323 3.65 -14.83 -4.06
C ARG A 323 4.82 -14.58 -3.12
N CYS A 324 4.76 -13.51 -2.33
CA CYS A 324 5.84 -13.11 -1.44
C CYS A 324 5.64 -13.73 -0.05
N SER A 325 6.75 -14.02 0.62
CA SER A 325 6.72 -14.53 1.99
C SER A 325 6.33 -13.42 2.98
N GLY A 326 5.64 -13.81 4.07
CA GLY A 326 5.43 -12.95 5.24
C GLY A 326 4.05 -13.09 5.87
N HIS A 327 3.01 -13.30 5.06
CA HIS A 327 1.64 -13.50 5.55
C HIS A 327 0.96 -14.65 4.79
N SER A 328 -0.11 -15.18 5.36
CA SER A 328 -0.93 -16.21 4.73
C SER A 328 -1.78 -15.66 3.58
N PHE A 329 -2.21 -16.54 2.68
CA PHE A 329 -3.12 -16.19 1.59
C PHE A 329 -4.41 -15.51 2.08
N LEU A 330 -4.96 -15.98 3.21
CA LEU A 330 -6.21 -15.43 3.76
C LEU A 330 -6.02 -14.02 4.33
N GLU A 331 -4.88 -13.73 4.97
CA GLU A 331 -4.57 -12.38 5.44
C GLU A 331 -4.44 -11.40 4.27
N TYR A 332 -3.77 -11.82 3.19
CA TYR A 332 -3.70 -11.01 1.99
C TYR A 332 -5.07 -10.82 1.31
N ALA A 333 -5.89 -11.87 1.25
CA ALA A 333 -7.26 -11.76 0.72
C ALA A 333 -8.11 -10.82 1.58
N GLN A 334 -7.99 -10.87 2.90
CA GLN A 334 -8.68 -9.95 3.80
C GLN A 334 -8.28 -8.49 3.52
N VAL A 335 -6.99 -8.21 3.41
CA VAL A 335 -6.50 -6.84 3.21
C VAL A 335 -6.83 -6.34 1.80
N TYR A 336 -6.44 -7.08 0.76
CA TYR A 336 -6.40 -6.59 -0.61
C TYR A 336 -7.64 -6.93 -1.45
N TRP A 337 -8.51 -7.83 -0.98
CA TRP A 337 -9.82 -8.07 -1.59
C TRP A 337 -10.95 -7.53 -0.73
N LEU A 338 -11.07 -8.00 0.52
CA LEU A 338 -12.20 -7.61 1.38
C LEU A 338 -12.17 -6.12 1.72
N GLY A 339 -11.00 -5.54 2.02
CA GLY A 339 -10.85 -4.10 2.24
C GLY A 339 -11.37 -3.27 1.06
N PRO A 340 -10.79 -3.39 -0.15
CA PRO A 340 -11.23 -2.63 -1.31
C PRO A 340 -12.68 -2.84 -1.72
N LEU A 341 -13.20 -4.08 -1.62
CA LEU A 341 -14.62 -4.36 -1.88
C LEU A 341 -15.53 -3.64 -0.89
N THR A 342 -15.17 -3.65 0.40
CA THR A 342 -15.93 -2.95 1.44
C THR A 342 -15.92 -1.45 1.21
N GLY A 343 -14.76 -0.87 0.89
CA GLY A 343 -14.62 0.55 0.58
C GLY A 343 -15.47 0.98 -0.62
N MET A 344 -15.46 0.19 -1.70
CA MET A 344 -16.30 0.42 -2.88
C MET A 344 -17.80 0.41 -2.55
N VAL A 345 -18.27 -0.61 -1.82
CA VAL A 345 -19.69 -0.71 -1.44
C VAL A 345 -20.12 0.47 -0.57
N LEU A 346 -19.30 0.87 0.41
CA LEU A 346 -19.57 2.05 1.24
C LEU A 346 -19.63 3.34 0.42
N ALA A 347 -18.75 3.52 -0.57
CA ALA A 347 -18.76 4.69 -1.44
C ALA A 347 -20.02 4.75 -2.30
N VAL A 348 -20.44 3.62 -2.88
CA VAL A 348 -21.69 3.54 -3.66
C VAL A 348 -22.90 3.84 -2.78
N LEU A 349 -22.96 3.25 -1.58
CA LEU A 349 -24.05 3.49 -0.64
C LEU A 349 -24.10 4.96 -0.22
N LEU A 350 -22.97 5.59 0.09
CA LEU A 350 -22.92 7.00 0.46
C LEU A 350 -23.37 7.91 -0.69
N HIS A 351 -22.93 7.63 -1.92
CA HIS A 351 -23.22 8.47 -3.07
C HIS A 351 -24.65 8.31 -3.59
N GLN A 352 -25.17 7.09 -3.69
CA GLN A 352 -26.48 6.81 -4.30
C GLN A 352 -27.60 6.52 -3.28
N GLY A 353 -27.25 6.18 -2.04
CA GLY A 353 -28.21 5.78 -1.01
C GLY A 353 -28.76 4.36 -1.17
N HIS A 354 -28.54 3.69 -2.30
CA HIS A 354 -28.98 2.33 -2.60
C HIS A 354 -27.99 1.58 -3.51
N LEU A 355 -28.25 0.29 -3.73
CA LEU A 355 -27.50 -0.57 -4.65
C LEU A 355 -28.47 -1.09 -5.73
N PRO A 356 -28.55 -0.46 -6.92
CA PRO A 356 -29.61 -0.72 -7.90
C PRO A 356 -29.86 -2.20 -8.22
N ARG A 357 -28.80 -3.03 -8.26
CA ARG A 357 -28.89 -4.48 -8.52
C ARG A 357 -29.29 -5.35 -7.32
N LEU A 358 -29.09 -4.87 -6.09
CA LEU A 358 -29.32 -5.67 -4.87
C LEU A 358 -30.54 -5.18 -4.10
N PHE A 359 -30.68 -3.87 -3.92
CA PHE A 359 -31.75 -3.23 -3.16
C PHE A 359 -32.22 -1.96 -3.87
N GLN A 360 -33.47 -1.93 -4.32
CA GLN A 360 -34.04 -0.71 -4.93
C GLN A 360 -34.38 0.38 -3.90
N ARG A 361 -34.58 0.00 -2.63
CA ARG A 361 -34.88 0.95 -1.55
C ARG A 361 -33.62 1.67 -1.09
N ASN A 362 -33.71 2.99 -0.95
CA ASN A 362 -32.69 3.80 -0.29
C ASN A 362 -32.47 3.31 1.15
N LEU A 363 -31.28 2.75 1.40
CA LEU A 363 -30.84 2.21 2.69
C LEU A 363 -30.42 3.34 3.62
N LEU A 364 -29.77 4.40 3.10
CA LEU A 364 -29.32 5.54 3.90
C LEU A 364 -30.32 6.69 3.94
N TYR A 365 -30.96 6.99 2.81
CA TYR A 365 -31.93 8.07 2.72
C TYR A 365 -33.36 7.53 2.81
N ARG A 366 -33.82 7.26 4.04
CA ARG A 366 -35.22 6.89 4.27
C ARG A 366 -36.09 8.10 3.96
N GLN A 367 -36.78 8.10 2.81
CA GLN A 367 -37.82 9.07 2.50
C GLN A 367 -38.87 9.03 3.63
N LYS A 368 -38.81 10.00 4.55
CA LYS A 368 -39.95 10.27 5.44
C LYS A 368 -41.07 10.77 4.53
N SER A 369 -42.11 9.95 4.32
CA SER A 369 -43.29 10.40 3.58
C SER A 369 -43.91 11.57 4.33
N LYS A 370 -43.70 12.78 3.82
CA LYS A 370 -44.17 14.03 4.45
C LYS A 370 -45.63 14.35 4.11
N TYR A 371 -46.42 13.36 3.70
CA TYR A 371 -47.86 13.52 3.50
C TYR A 371 -48.61 12.27 3.98
N ARG A 372 -48.83 12.20 5.30
CA ARG A 372 -49.93 11.41 5.85
C ARG A 372 -51.17 12.27 5.64
N SER A 373 -51.87 12.06 4.52
CA SER A 373 -53.18 12.65 4.27
C SER A 373 -54.07 12.44 5.50
N PRO A 374 -54.63 13.50 6.12
CA PRO A 374 -55.58 13.31 7.21
C PRO A 374 -56.79 12.56 6.64
N ARG A 375 -57.07 11.40 7.24
CA ARG A 375 -58.25 10.59 6.98
C ARG A 375 -59.46 11.46 7.33
N GLY A 376 -60.09 12.05 6.33
CA GLY A 376 -61.36 12.76 6.49
C GLY A 376 -62.38 11.78 7.09
N LYS A 377 -62.82 12.05 8.31
CA LYS A 377 -63.96 11.37 8.92
C LYS A 377 -65.18 11.68 8.06
N LEU A 378 -65.81 10.65 7.48
CA LEU A 378 -67.21 10.77 7.06
C LEU A 378 -68.04 11.03 8.31
N ALA A 379 -68.67 12.19 8.38
CA ALA A 379 -69.73 12.45 9.34
C ALA A 379 -71.02 11.79 8.83
N ALA A 380 -71.61 10.97 9.68
CA ALA A 380 -72.91 10.33 9.48
C ALA A 380 -74.03 11.38 9.47
N GLY A 381 -74.87 11.34 8.43
CA GLY A 381 -76.19 11.97 8.44
C GLY A 381 -77.24 10.98 8.97
N PRO A 382 -78.23 11.42 9.78
CA PRO A 382 -79.20 10.55 10.44
C PRO A 382 -80.33 10.08 9.51
N GLY A 383 -81.05 9.04 9.95
CA GLY A 383 -82.13 8.30 9.27
C GLY A 383 -83.29 9.15 8.72
N ASP A 384 -84.28 8.59 8.01
CA ASP A 384 -84.96 7.32 8.25
C ASP A 384 -85.88 6.96 7.06
N SER A 385 -86.28 5.68 7.04
CA SER A 385 -87.59 5.15 6.57
C SER A 385 -87.92 5.00 5.06
N HIS A 386 -87.73 3.76 4.60
CA HIS A 386 -88.74 2.84 4.03
C HIS A 386 -89.96 3.35 3.20
N ARG A 387 -90.04 2.76 1.98
CA ARG A 387 -91.20 2.12 1.28
C ARG A 387 -92.12 2.93 0.33
N ALA A 388 -92.08 2.49 -0.95
CA ALA A 388 -93.20 1.95 -1.76
C ALA A 388 -93.57 2.66 -3.10
N THR A 389 -93.07 2.09 -4.23
CA THR A 389 -93.76 1.68 -5.51
C THR A 389 -94.58 2.70 -6.36
N PRO A 390 -95.02 2.37 -7.60
CA PRO A 390 -94.27 2.01 -8.82
C PRO A 390 -94.81 2.71 -10.11
N GLY A 391 -94.12 2.58 -11.24
CA GLY A 391 -94.65 2.85 -12.60
C GLY A 391 -93.65 3.57 -13.50
N CYS A 392 -93.64 3.49 -14.83
CA CYS A 392 -94.28 2.66 -15.85
C CYS A 392 -93.69 3.16 -17.19
N GLY A 393 -93.35 2.25 -18.11
CA GLY A 393 -93.34 2.49 -19.57
C GLY A 393 -92.24 3.36 -20.21
N GLY A 394 -91.63 2.85 -21.30
CA GLY A 394 -90.88 3.70 -22.24
C GLY A 394 -89.76 2.98 -23.00
N GLN A 395 -90.13 2.37 -24.12
CA GLN A 395 -89.31 1.63 -25.09
C GLN A 395 -88.87 2.58 -26.21
N GLU A 396 -87.59 2.58 -26.62
CA GLU A 396 -87.07 2.74 -28.02
C GLU A 396 -85.53 2.80 -27.98
N GLN A 397 -84.75 1.84 -28.53
CA GLN A 397 -84.42 1.48 -29.94
C GLN A 397 -83.42 2.42 -30.66
N GLY A 398 -82.36 1.81 -31.24
CA GLY A 398 -81.39 2.41 -32.20
C GLY A 398 -79.94 2.38 -31.67
N ARG A 399 -79.10 1.35 -31.85
CA ARG A 399 -78.56 0.65 -33.05
C ARG A 399 -77.49 1.44 -33.82
N ALA A 400 -76.26 0.89 -33.81
CA ALA A 400 -75.13 1.01 -34.76
C ALA A 400 -74.55 2.43 -34.99
N GLN A 401 -73.23 2.63 -34.95
CA GLN A 401 -72.15 1.89 -35.63
C GLN A 401 -70.88 1.78 -34.77
#